data_AF-A0A9P8BIL7-F1
#
_entry.id   AF-A0A9P8BIL7-F1
#
_cell.length_a   1.000
_cell.length_b   1.000
_cell.length_c   1.000
_cell.angle_alpha   90.00
_cell.angle_beta   90.00
_cell.angle_gamma   90.00
#
_symmetry.space_group_name_H-M   'P 1'
#
loop_
_entity.id
_entity.type
_entity.pdbx_description
1 polymer ?
#
loop_
_entity_poly.entity_id
_entity_poly.type
_entity_poly.pdbx_seq_one_letter_code
_entity_poly.pdbx_strand_id
1 'polypeptide(L)'
;IGQPIIFASFNHRIGALGFLGGQQVKDAGVSNLGLHDQRLALRWVRKYISRFGGDPNRVTLWGESAGAISIRLQMVVNGGNTESLFRAAFMQSGAPIPVGDIKNGQDVYNALATKLGCAREKDSLSCIRKAPFESFYDAANNVPGLLVPRVDGQILKETPFESIRDGRVARIPYVIGNLDDEGTIFAMQYLGGDNRG
;
A
#
# COMPACT_ATOMS: atom_id res chain seq x y z
N ILE A 1 25.32 8.62 22.47
CA ILE A 1 25.44 9.08 21.07
C ILE A 1 26.78 8.59 20.53
N GLY A 2 26.81 8.00 19.33
CA GLY A 2 27.95 7.24 18.78
C GLY A 2 27.57 6.15 17.77
N GLN A 3 26.33 6.17 17.27
CA GLN A 3 25.82 5.22 16.28
C GLN A 3 25.30 6.00 15.06
N PRO A 4 26.18 6.41 14.13
CA PRO A 4 25.76 7.15 12.94
C PRO A 4 24.85 6.30 12.06
N ILE A 5 23.85 6.93 11.45
CA ILE A 5 22.90 6.30 10.53
C ILE A 5 22.74 7.14 9.26
N ILE A 6 22.30 6.49 8.18
CA ILE A 6 21.78 7.16 6.98
C ILE A 6 20.25 7.04 7.01
N PHE A 7 19.57 8.16 6.87
CA PHE A 7 18.13 8.21 6.72
C PHE A 7 17.75 8.36 5.24
N ALA A 8 16.79 7.57 4.78
CA ALA A 8 16.24 7.65 3.44
C ALA A 8 14.70 7.60 3.50
N SER A 9 14.05 8.56 2.87
CA SER A 9 12.61 8.59 2.65
C SER A 9 12.31 8.58 1.15
N PHE A 10 11.13 8.10 0.78
CA PHE A 10 10.70 8.02 -0.61
C PHE A 10 9.18 8.16 -0.72
N ASN A 11 8.72 8.57 -1.90
CA ASN A 11 7.30 8.63 -2.23
C ASN A 11 6.86 7.33 -2.91
N HIS A 12 5.60 6.96 -2.73
CA HIS A 12 4.93 5.90 -3.47
C HIS A 12 3.53 6.36 -3.87
N ARG A 13 2.96 5.79 -4.94
CA ARG A 13 1.60 6.13 -5.36
C ARG A 13 0.59 5.73 -4.29
N ILE A 14 -0.39 6.60 -4.09
CA ILE A 14 -1.52 6.43 -3.17
C ILE A 14 -2.86 6.57 -3.92
N GLY A 15 -3.97 6.34 -3.22
CA GLY A 15 -5.31 6.48 -3.80
C GLY A 15 -5.50 5.60 -5.04
N ALA A 16 -6.25 6.09 -6.04
CA ALA A 16 -6.53 5.34 -7.26
C ALA A 16 -5.30 5.15 -8.16
N LEU A 17 -4.26 6.00 -8.01
CA LEU A 17 -3.00 5.81 -8.71
C LEU A 17 -2.19 4.64 -8.16
N GLY A 18 -2.34 4.32 -6.87
CA GLY A 18 -1.58 3.29 -6.17
C GLY A 18 -2.34 1.99 -5.93
N PHE A 19 -3.65 2.08 -5.69
CA PHE A 19 -4.45 1.00 -5.08
C PHE A 19 -5.86 0.86 -5.69
N LEU A 20 -6.04 1.25 -6.95
CA LEU A 20 -7.26 0.93 -7.68
C LEU A 20 -7.40 -0.60 -7.78
N GLY A 21 -8.62 -1.11 -7.52
CA GLY A 21 -8.94 -2.53 -7.64
C GLY A 21 -9.79 -2.84 -8.87
N GLY A 22 -10.37 -4.03 -8.90
CA GLY A 22 -11.24 -4.49 -9.98
C GLY A 22 -10.58 -5.47 -10.95
N GLN A 23 -11.40 -6.19 -11.69
CA GLN A 23 -11.00 -7.24 -12.62
C GLN A 23 -10.10 -6.69 -13.73
N GLN A 24 -10.42 -5.50 -14.26
CA GLN A 24 -9.64 -4.85 -15.32
C GLN A 24 -8.21 -4.52 -14.87
N VAL A 25 -8.04 -4.09 -13.61
CA VAL A 25 -6.72 -3.81 -13.02
C VAL A 25 -5.94 -5.12 -12.81
N LYS A 26 -6.62 -6.19 -12.37
CA LYS A 26 -6.04 -7.52 -12.19
C LYS A 26 -5.53 -8.08 -13.52
N ASP A 27 -6.38 -8.09 -14.54
CA ASP A 27 -6.08 -8.65 -15.86
C ASP A 27 -4.95 -7.91 -16.56
N ALA A 28 -4.87 -6.59 -16.36
CA ALA A 28 -3.79 -5.77 -16.88
C ALA A 28 -2.48 -5.88 -16.08
N GLY A 29 -2.45 -6.61 -14.96
CA GLY A 29 -1.25 -6.78 -14.14
C GLY A 29 -0.72 -5.48 -13.51
N VAL A 30 -1.60 -4.51 -13.25
CA VAL A 30 -1.24 -3.20 -12.68
C VAL A 30 -1.87 -2.97 -11.31
N SER A 31 -1.91 -4.04 -10.52
CA SER A 31 -2.46 -4.06 -9.17
C SER A 31 -1.43 -3.59 -8.15
N ASN A 32 -1.88 -3.08 -7.00
CA ASN A 32 -1.01 -2.72 -5.85
C ASN A 32 0.23 -1.88 -6.22
N LEU A 33 0.09 -0.95 -7.17
CA LEU A 33 1.19 -0.14 -7.69
C LEU A 33 1.96 0.59 -6.59
N GLY A 34 1.30 1.04 -5.52
CA GLY A 34 1.96 1.64 -4.36
C GLY A 34 2.91 0.67 -3.63
N LEU A 35 2.57 -0.62 -3.53
CA LEU A 35 3.48 -1.63 -2.96
C LEU A 35 4.64 -1.95 -3.91
N HIS A 36 4.40 -1.93 -5.22
CA HIS A 36 5.46 -2.08 -6.21
C HIS A 36 6.44 -0.91 -6.17
N ASP A 37 5.95 0.32 -6.00
CA ASP A 37 6.80 1.51 -5.83
C ASP A 37 7.69 1.39 -4.60
N GLN A 38 7.13 0.96 -3.47
CA GLN A 38 7.90 0.67 -2.25
C GLN A 38 8.97 -0.40 -2.49
N ARG A 39 8.62 -1.53 -3.13
CA ARG A 39 9.58 -2.60 -3.43
C ARG A 39 10.70 -2.10 -4.35
N LEU A 40 10.36 -1.26 -5.33
CA LEU A 40 11.33 -0.64 -6.23
C LEU A 40 12.27 0.31 -5.47
N ALA A 41 11.75 1.15 -4.57
CA ALA A 41 12.56 2.02 -3.73
C ALA A 41 13.52 1.22 -2.84
N LEU A 42 13.06 0.10 -2.27
CA LEU A 42 13.93 -0.80 -1.49
C LEU A 42 15.04 -1.42 -2.34
N ARG A 43 14.74 -1.85 -3.57
CA ARG A 43 15.75 -2.32 -4.53
C ARG A 43 16.73 -1.22 -4.92
N TRP A 44 16.26 0.02 -5.03
CA TRP A 44 17.11 1.17 -5.27
C TRP A 44 18.07 1.41 -4.09
N VAL A 45 17.57 1.42 -2.86
CA VAL A 45 18.39 1.54 -1.64
C VAL A 45 19.44 0.43 -1.61
N ARG A 46 19.02 -0.83 -1.79
CA ARG A 46 19.93 -1.99 -1.86
C ARG A 46 21.06 -1.78 -2.87
N LYS A 47 20.76 -1.21 -4.04
CA LYS A 47 21.71 -1.03 -5.14
C LYS A 47 22.63 0.18 -4.97
N TYR A 48 22.14 1.27 -4.37
CA TYR A 48 22.82 2.58 -4.45
C TYR A 48 23.24 3.16 -3.11
N ILE A 49 22.71 2.71 -1.97
CA ILE A 49 22.96 3.37 -0.68
C ILE A 49 24.43 3.36 -0.25
N SER A 50 25.22 2.40 -0.73
CA SER A 50 26.68 2.36 -0.51
C SER A 50 27.41 3.58 -1.06
N ARG A 51 26.89 4.21 -2.12
CA ARG A 51 27.42 5.47 -2.68
C ARG A 51 27.20 6.67 -1.76
N PHE A 52 26.28 6.55 -0.81
CA PHE A 52 25.95 7.57 0.19
C PHE A 52 26.52 7.20 1.58
N GLY A 53 27.39 6.18 1.66
CA GLY A 53 28.00 5.70 2.90
C GLY A 53 27.12 4.75 3.74
N GLY A 54 25.97 4.33 3.23
CA GLY A 54 25.11 3.35 3.90
C GLY A 54 25.53 1.90 3.62
N ASP A 55 25.33 1.00 4.58
CA ASP A 55 25.52 -0.44 4.36
C ASP A 55 24.22 -1.07 3.83
N PRO A 56 24.18 -1.56 2.57
CA PRO A 56 22.97 -2.16 1.99
C PRO A 56 22.51 -3.43 2.71
N ASN A 57 23.35 -4.06 3.55
CA ASN A 57 22.98 -5.22 4.38
C ASN A 57 22.39 -4.83 5.74
N ARG A 58 22.36 -3.54 6.09
CA ARG A 58 21.88 -3.04 7.39
C ARG A 58 20.67 -2.11 7.26
N VAL A 59 19.80 -2.40 6.30
CA VAL A 59 18.57 -1.65 6.06
C VAL A 59 17.49 -2.08 7.06
N THR A 60 16.96 -1.09 7.81
CA THR A 60 15.79 -1.24 8.69
C THR A 60 14.64 -0.45 8.08
N LEU A 61 13.47 -1.09 7.91
CA LEU A 61 12.26 -0.39 7.49
C LEU A 61 11.66 0.37 8.67
N TRP A 62 11.16 1.57 8.43
CA TRP A 62 10.47 2.37 9.44
C TRP A 62 9.21 2.96 8.82
N GLY A 63 8.04 2.66 9.39
CA GLY A 63 6.77 3.16 8.90
C GLY A 63 5.76 3.38 10.02
N GLU A 64 4.90 4.38 9.82
CA GLU A 64 3.79 4.77 10.69
C GLU A 64 2.47 4.57 9.93
N SER A 65 1.39 4.18 10.63
CA SER A 65 0.05 3.99 10.08
C SER A 65 0.03 3.10 8.82
N ALA A 66 -0.40 3.64 7.67
CA ALA A 66 -0.37 2.96 6.37
C ALA A 66 1.04 2.50 5.96
N GLY A 67 2.09 3.18 6.42
CA GLY A 67 3.49 2.77 6.28
C GLY A 67 3.83 1.54 7.13
N ALA A 68 3.33 1.45 8.37
CA ALA A 68 3.48 0.25 9.19
C ALA A 68 2.73 -0.95 8.59
N ILE A 69 1.54 -0.73 8.04
CA ILE A 69 0.79 -1.73 7.27
C ILE A 69 1.60 -2.18 6.05
N SER A 70 2.15 -1.22 5.31
CA SER A 70 2.99 -1.49 4.14
C SER A 70 4.20 -2.35 4.49
N ILE A 71 4.88 -2.11 5.62
CA ILE A 71 5.97 -2.97 6.10
C ILE A 71 5.50 -4.41 6.30
N ARG A 72 4.35 -4.64 6.94
CA ARG A 72 3.81 -6.00 7.10
C ARG A 72 3.51 -6.67 5.77
N LEU A 73 2.97 -5.92 4.82
CA LEU A 73 2.73 -6.43 3.48
C LEU A 73 4.04 -6.79 2.78
N GLN A 74 5.07 -5.93 2.84
CA GLN A 74 6.41 -6.22 2.31
C GLN A 74 7.07 -7.44 2.97
N MET A 75 6.72 -7.75 4.22
CA MET A 75 7.19 -8.95 4.94
C MET A 75 6.52 -10.24 4.48
N VAL A 76 5.37 -10.22 3.79
CA VAL A 76 4.72 -11.44 3.25
C VAL A 76 4.90 -11.59 1.73
N VAL A 77 5.33 -10.53 1.04
CA VAL A 77 5.70 -10.59 -0.39
C VAL A 77 6.69 -11.73 -0.63
N ASN A 78 6.52 -12.44 -1.76
CA ASN A 78 7.36 -13.57 -2.16
C ASN A 78 7.47 -14.68 -1.09
N GLY A 79 6.39 -14.91 -0.34
CA GLY A 79 6.32 -15.94 0.70
C GLY A 79 7.23 -15.66 1.89
N GLY A 80 7.51 -14.38 2.17
CA GLY A 80 8.40 -13.95 3.23
C GLY A 80 9.87 -13.78 2.84
N ASN A 81 10.22 -13.99 1.56
CA ASN A 81 11.57 -13.72 1.09
C ASN A 81 11.81 -12.20 1.00
N THR A 82 12.74 -11.71 1.82
CA THR A 82 13.10 -10.27 1.87
C THR A 82 13.92 -9.81 0.66
N GLU A 83 14.41 -10.72 -0.20
CA GLU A 83 15.34 -10.42 -1.29
C GLU A 83 16.61 -9.68 -0.80
N SER A 84 16.96 -9.85 0.48
CA SER A 84 18.02 -9.09 1.16
C SER A 84 17.82 -7.57 1.12
N LEU A 85 16.59 -7.09 0.90
CA LEU A 85 16.26 -5.66 0.81
C LEU A 85 16.21 -4.97 2.16
N PHE A 86 15.88 -5.71 3.21
CA PHE A 86 15.80 -5.23 4.58
C PHE A 86 16.07 -6.38 5.56
N ARG A 87 16.54 -6.03 6.76
CA ARG A 87 16.88 -6.99 7.81
C ARG A 87 16.12 -6.81 9.11
N ALA A 88 15.43 -5.68 9.28
CA ALA A 88 14.68 -5.35 10.48
C ALA A 88 13.55 -4.37 10.15
N ALA A 89 12.59 -4.23 11.05
CA ALA A 89 11.46 -3.33 10.89
C ALA A 89 11.09 -2.58 12.17
N PHE A 90 10.58 -1.35 12.03
CA PHE A 90 9.99 -0.54 13.07
C PHE A 90 8.61 -0.09 12.59
N MET A 91 7.56 -0.57 13.25
CA MET A 91 6.16 -0.39 12.84
C MET A 91 5.39 0.38 13.92
N GLN A 92 4.94 1.58 13.59
CA GLN A 92 4.16 2.42 14.50
C GLN A 92 2.71 2.45 14.03
N SER A 93 1.76 2.10 14.89
CA SER A 93 0.34 2.43 14.67
C SER A 93 -0.30 1.83 13.42
N GLY A 94 0.14 0.63 13.01
CA GLY A 94 -0.48 -0.07 11.88
C GLY A 94 -1.45 -1.14 12.39
N ALA A 95 -2.76 -1.01 12.22
CA ALA A 95 -3.64 -2.16 12.45
C ALA A 95 -3.47 -3.21 11.33
N PRO A 96 -3.73 -4.50 11.55
CA PRO A 96 -3.97 -5.44 10.46
C PRO A 96 -5.18 -4.96 9.64
N ILE A 97 -4.99 -4.69 8.34
CA ILE A 97 -6.11 -4.39 7.44
C ILE A 97 -6.50 -5.69 6.71
N PRO A 98 -7.78 -6.09 6.72
CA PRO A 98 -8.27 -7.14 5.85
C PRO A 98 -8.07 -6.74 4.39
N VAL A 99 -7.04 -7.30 3.75
CA VAL A 99 -6.82 -7.14 2.31
C VAL A 99 -7.63 -8.24 1.63
N GLY A 100 -8.86 -7.93 1.23
CA GLY A 100 -9.71 -8.85 0.46
C GLY A 100 -9.17 -9.09 -0.96
N ASP A 101 -9.85 -9.93 -1.75
CA ASP A 101 -9.53 -10.10 -3.18
C ASP A 101 -9.63 -8.76 -3.91
N ILE A 102 -8.77 -8.53 -4.90
CA ILE A 102 -8.75 -7.31 -5.70
C ILE A 102 -10.09 -7.01 -6.40
N LYS A 103 -10.89 -8.03 -6.68
CA LYS A 103 -12.25 -7.89 -7.23
C LYS A 103 -13.22 -7.21 -6.26
N ASN A 104 -12.93 -7.20 -4.96
CA ASN A 104 -13.71 -6.41 -3.99
C ASN A 104 -13.54 -4.89 -4.18
N GLY A 105 -12.61 -4.46 -5.05
CA GLY A 105 -12.51 -3.07 -5.51
C GLY A 105 -13.32 -2.75 -6.77
N GLN A 106 -14.17 -3.67 -7.25
CA GLN A 106 -14.89 -3.49 -8.52
C GLN A 106 -15.86 -2.29 -8.47
N ASP A 107 -16.54 -2.06 -7.35
CA ASP A 107 -17.47 -0.93 -7.22
C ASP A 107 -16.73 0.41 -7.29
N VAL A 108 -15.56 0.50 -6.65
CA VAL A 108 -14.66 1.65 -6.73
C VAL A 108 -14.24 1.90 -8.19
N TYR A 109 -13.84 0.83 -8.89
CA TYR A 109 -13.45 0.90 -10.29
C TYR A 109 -14.59 1.36 -11.19
N ASN A 110 -15.78 0.77 -11.04
CA ASN A 110 -16.95 1.10 -11.83
C ASN A 110 -17.40 2.55 -11.61
N ALA A 111 -17.35 3.03 -10.37
CA ALA A 111 -17.66 4.42 -10.03
C ALA A 111 -16.67 5.39 -10.68
N LEU A 112 -15.37 5.09 -10.61
CA LEU A 112 -14.33 5.89 -11.27
C LEU A 112 -14.53 5.91 -12.80
N ALA A 113 -14.74 4.75 -13.42
CA ALA A 113 -14.99 4.63 -14.85
C ALA A 113 -16.24 5.42 -15.26
N THR A 114 -17.31 5.39 -14.47
CA THR A 114 -18.55 6.13 -14.75
C THR A 114 -18.33 7.64 -14.68
N LYS A 115 -17.66 8.14 -13.62
CA LYS A 115 -17.36 9.57 -13.46
C LYS A 115 -16.48 10.12 -14.58
N LEU A 116 -15.63 9.29 -15.16
CA LEU A 116 -14.76 9.64 -16.29
C LEU A 116 -15.38 9.39 -17.67
N GLY A 117 -16.64 8.94 -17.73
CA GLY A 117 -17.29 8.61 -19.00
C GLY A 117 -16.76 7.34 -19.68
N CYS A 118 -15.93 6.56 -19.00
CA CYS A 118 -15.27 5.36 -19.50
C CYS A 118 -16.07 4.06 -19.31
N ALA A 119 -17.21 4.08 -18.63
CA ALA A 119 -17.95 2.87 -18.26
C ALA A 119 -18.47 2.05 -19.47
N ARG A 120 -18.69 2.69 -20.62
CA ARG A 120 -19.19 2.05 -21.84
C ARG A 120 -18.08 1.68 -22.83
N GLU A 121 -16.83 2.01 -22.50
CA GLU A 121 -15.69 1.71 -23.36
C GLU A 121 -15.34 0.22 -23.27
N LYS A 122 -15.01 -0.37 -24.43
CA LYS A 122 -14.54 -1.77 -24.51
C LYS A 122 -13.28 -1.97 -23.65
N ASP A 123 -12.40 -0.98 -23.63
CA ASP A 123 -11.24 -0.91 -22.74
C ASP A 123 -11.34 0.31 -21.82
N SER A 124 -12.16 0.16 -20.79
CA SER A 124 -12.37 1.21 -19.78
C SER A 124 -11.08 1.62 -19.08
N LEU A 125 -10.11 0.71 -18.89
CA LEU A 125 -8.84 1.04 -18.23
C LEU A 125 -7.97 1.92 -19.14
N SER A 126 -7.89 1.61 -20.43
CA SER A 126 -7.22 2.50 -21.39
C SER A 126 -7.92 3.86 -21.49
N CYS A 127 -9.25 3.93 -21.36
CA CYS A 127 -9.96 5.19 -21.32
C CYS A 127 -9.58 6.01 -20.08
N ILE A 128 -9.58 5.39 -18.88
CA ILE A 128 -9.19 6.04 -17.63
C ILE A 128 -7.77 6.60 -17.73
N ARG A 129 -6.82 5.86 -18.32
CA ARG A 129 -5.42 6.32 -18.52
C ARG A 129 -5.29 7.55 -19.42
N LYS A 130 -6.24 7.78 -20.31
CA LYS A 130 -6.25 8.93 -21.24
C LYS A 130 -7.01 10.12 -20.69
N ALA A 131 -7.72 9.97 -19.57
CA ALA A 131 -8.44 11.06 -18.95
C ALA A 131 -7.49 12.19 -18.53
N PRO A 132 -7.90 13.47 -18.66
CA PRO A 132 -7.16 14.58 -18.08
C PRO A 132 -6.94 14.39 -16.59
N PHE A 133 -5.76 14.75 -16.09
CA PHE A 133 -5.37 14.50 -14.70
C PHE A 133 -6.36 15.13 -13.70
N GLU A 134 -6.78 16.38 -13.91
CA GLU A 134 -7.72 17.05 -13.00
C GLU A 134 -9.05 16.30 -12.90
N SER A 135 -9.62 15.88 -14.04
CA SER A 135 -10.85 15.08 -14.07
C SER A 135 -10.66 13.73 -13.37
N PHE A 136 -9.50 13.08 -13.58
CA PHE A 136 -9.16 11.84 -12.88
C PHE A 136 -9.04 12.06 -11.37
N TYR A 137 -8.33 13.10 -10.93
CA TYR A 137 -8.08 13.41 -9.53
C TYR A 137 -9.39 13.66 -8.79
N ASP A 138 -10.26 14.50 -9.35
CA ASP A 138 -11.58 14.78 -8.79
C ASP A 138 -12.45 13.52 -8.73
N ALA A 139 -12.47 12.73 -9.80
CA ALA A 139 -13.24 11.48 -9.83
C ALA A 139 -12.72 10.45 -8.81
N ALA A 140 -11.39 10.30 -8.70
CA ALA A 140 -10.72 9.35 -7.82
C ALA A 140 -10.90 9.67 -6.33
N ASN A 141 -10.97 10.96 -5.97
CA ASN A 141 -11.21 11.38 -4.59
C ASN A 141 -12.69 11.26 -4.17
N ASN A 142 -13.59 11.01 -5.12
CA ASN A 142 -15.03 10.95 -4.89
C ASN A 142 -15.64 9.56 -5.19
N VAL A 143 -14.83 8.49 -5.10
CA VAL A 143 -15.28 7.10 -5.26
C VAL A 143 -15.87 6.54 -3.96
N PRO A 144 -16.84 5.60 -4.03
CA PRO A 144 -17.37 4.95 -2.85
C PRO A 144 -16.38 3.89 -2.35
N GLY A 145 -15.82 4.08 -1.16
CA GLY A 145 -15.01 3.07 -0.47
C GLY A 145 -13.51 3.33 -0.46
N LEU A 146 -12.78 2.44 0.22
CA LEU A 146 -11.36 2.62 0.50
C LEU A 146 -10.46 2.09 -0.62
N LEU A 147 -9.43 2.88 -0.92
CA LEU A 147 -8.33 2.56 -1.83
C LEU A 147 -7.17 2.01 -1.01
N VAL A 148 -7.15 0.69 -0.86
CA VAL A 148 -6.22 -0.05 -0.01
C VAL A 148 -5.57 -1.19 -0.80
N PRO A 149 -4.42 -1.71 -0.34
CA PRO A 149 -3.85 -2.93 -0.91
C PRO A 149 -4.85 -4.10 -0.88
N ARG A 150 -4.79 -4.96 -1.91
CA ARG A 150 -5.69 -6.13 -2.06
C ARG A 150 -4.94 -7.36 -2.56
N VAL A 151 -5.45 -8.56 -2.31
CA VAL A 151 -4.88 -9.80 -2.85
C VAL A 151 -5.07 -9.82 -4.36
N ASP A 152 -3.95 -9.82 -5.10
CA ASP A 152 -3.94 -9.76 -6.57
C ASP A 152 -3.46 -11.07 -7.22
N GLY A 153 -2.94 -12.01 -6.43
CA GLY A 153 -2.32 -13.24 -6.93
C GLY A 153 -0.90 -13.04 -7.48
N GLN A 154 -0.37 -11.80 -7.39
CA GLN A 154 0.96 -11.42 -7.86
C GLN A 154 1.84 -11.04 -6.67
N ILE A 155 1.88 -9.75 -6.29
CA ILE A 155 2.69 -9.28 -5.16
C ILE A 155 2.11 -9.78 -3.83
N LEU A 156 0.79 -9.88 -3.73
CA LEU A 156 0.06 -10.50 -2.62
C LEU A 156 -0.68 -11.72 -3.15
N LYS A 157 -0.14 -12.91 -2.89
CA LYS A 157 -0.71 -14.19 -3.36
C LYS A 157 -1.95 -14.63 -2.59
N GLU A 158 -2.07 -14.18 -1.35
CA GLU A 158 -3.07 -14.54 -0.37
C GLU A 158 -3.16 -13.45 0.70
N THR A 159 -4.04 -13.62 1.69
CA THR A 159 -4.13 -12.63 2.77
C THR A 159 -2.91 -12.69 3.69
N PRO A 160 -2.47 -11.56 4.28
CA PRO A 160 -1.39 -11.52 5.26
C PRO A 160 -1.62 -12.44 6.45
N PHE A 161 -2.89 -12.63 6.84
CA PHE A 161 -3.25 -13.57 7.90
C PHE A 161 -2.89 -15.00 7.52
N GLU A 162 -3.27 -15.45 6.31
CA GLU A 162 -2.92 -16.77 5.80
C GLU A 162 -1.40 -16.94 5.63
N SER A 163 -0.72 -15.93 5.06
CA SER A 163 0.74 -15.97 4.94
C SER A 163 1.43 -16.10 6.30
N ILE A 164 0.99 -15.35 7.32
CA ILE A 164 1.57 -15.44 8.67
C ILE A 164 1.28 -16.79 9.32
N ARG A 165 0.02 -17.26 9.25
CA ARG A 165 -0.41 -18.55 9.80
C ARG A 165 0.44 -19.70 9.23
N ASP A 166 0.72 -19.66 7.94
CA ASP A 166 1.46 -20.71 7.25
C ASP A 166 2.98 -20.50 7.28
N GLY A 167 3.47 -19.50 8.05
CA GLY A 167 4.89 -19.21 8.20
C GLY A 167 5.56 -18.57 6.99
N ARG A 168 4.79 -18.13 5.99
CA ARG A 168 5.22 -17.42 4.77
C ARG A 168 5.40 -15.91 5.03
N VAL A 169 6.20 -15.61 6.05
CA VAL A 169 6.50 -14.25 6.50
C VAL A 169 8.00 -14.11 6.79
N ALA A 170 8.55 -12.95 6.48
CA ALA A 170 9.95 -12.63 6.73
C ALA A 170 10.27 -12.77 8.22
N ARG A 171 11.21 -13.68 8.54
CA ARG A 171 11.72 -13.88 9.90
C ARG A 171 12.84 -12.88 10.19
N ILE A 172 12.46 -11.69 10.59
CA ILE A 172 13.38 -10.59 10.94
C ILE A 172 13.04 -10.03 12.33
N PRO A 173 14.01 -9.44 13.05
CA PRO A 173 13.70 -8.65 14.24
C PRO A 173 12.83 -7.45 13.88
N TYR A 174 11.83 -7.16 14.71
CA TYR A 174 11.01 -5.96 14.56
C TYR A 174 10.60 -5.36 15.89
N VAL A 175 10.31 -4.06 15.86
CA VAL A 175 9.64 -3.32 16.95
C VAL A 175 8.26 -2.91 16.43
N ILE A 176 7.24 -3.11 17.26
CA ILE A 176 5.86 -2.71 16.95
C ILE A 176 5.24 -2.06 18.18
N GLY A 177 4.48 -0.98 17.96
CA GLY A 177 3.73 -0.29 19.00
C GLY A 177 2.53 0.45 18.43
N ASN A 178 1.60 0.82 19.29
CA ASN A 178 0.45 1.66 18.99
C ASN A 178 0.36 2.76 20.05
N LEU A 179 -0.35 3.83 19.74
CA LEU A 179 -0.81 4.81 20.73
C LEU A 179 -1.98 4.21 21.54
N ASP A 180 -2.19 4.71 22.75
CA ASP A 180 -3.25 4.20 23.64
C ASP A 180 -4.65 4.38 23.02
N ASP A 181 -4.87 5.47 22.28
CA ASP A 181 -6.17 5.91 21.77
C ASP A 181 -6.24 6.07 20.22
N GLU A 182 -5.65 5.14 19.45
CA GLU A 182 -5.59 5.19 17.96
C GLU A 182 -6.94 5.52 17.29
N GLY A 183 -8.03 4.98 17.85
CA GLY A 183 -9.38 5.09 17.28
C GLY A 183 -10.00 6.48 17.40
N THR A 184 -9.52 7.35 18.29
CA THR A 184 -10.18 8.63 18.62
C THR A 184 -10.30 9.54 17.40
N ILE A 185 -9.24 9.68 16.60
CA ILE A 185 -9.24 10.52 15.39
C ILE A 185 -10.23 10.02 14.34
N PHE A 186 -10.37 8.70 14.20
CA PHE A 186 -11.28 8.08 13.23
C PHE A 186 -12.73 8.13 13.71
N ALA A 187 -12.98 7.92 15.01
CA ALA A 187 -14.31 7.96 15.59
C ALA A 187 -14.93 9.37 15.54
N MET A 188 -14.13 10.42 15.74
CA MET A 188 -14.63 11.80 15.63
C MET A 188 -15.20 12.12 14.24
N GLN A 189 -14.64 11.53 13.18
CA GLN A 189 -15.18 11.70 11.82
C GLN A 189 -16.59 11.09 11.66
N TYR A 190 -16.91 10.04 12.41
CA TYR A 190 -18.23 9.43 12.43
C TYR A 190 -19.21 10.10 13.40
N LEU A 191 -18.71 10.71 14.47
CA LEU A 191 -19.53 11.35 15.51
C LEU A 191 -19.80 12.84 15.24
N GLY A 192 -18.95 13.53 14.47
CA GLY A 192 -19.10 14.96 14.14
C GLY A 192 -20.12 15.27 13.03
N GLY A 193 -20.79 14.25 12.47
CA GLY A 193 -21.83 14.41 11.46
C GLY A 193 -23.20 14.84 11.99
N ASP A 194 -23.38 14.90 13.31
CA ASP A 194 -24.64 15.29 13.95
C ASP A 194 -24.52 16.69 14.60
N ASN A 195 -24.31 17.71 13.77
CA ASN A 195 -24.58 19.10 14.14
C ASN A 195 -25.70 19.63 13.24
N ARG A 196 -26.92 19.17 13.50
CA ARG A 196 -28.15 19.94 13.23
C ARG A 196 -28.87 20.17 14.56
N GLY A 197 -28.57 21.32 15.15
CA GLY A 197 -29.39 22.03 16.13
C GLY A 197 -29.45 23.49 15.72
#